data_AF-A0A7S1U2E2-F1
#
_entry.id   AF-A0A7S1U2E2-F1
#
_cell.length_a   1.000
_cell.length_b   1.000
_cell.length_c   1.000
_cell.angle_alpha   90.00
_cell.angle_beta   90.00
_cell.angle_gamma   90.00
#
_symmetry.space_group_name_H-M   'P 1'
#
loop_
_entity.id
_entity.type
_entity.pdbx_description
1 polymer ?
#
loop_
_entity_poly.entity_id
_entity_poly.type
_entity_poly.pdbx_seq_one_letter_code
_entity_poly.pdbx_strand_id
1 'polypeptide(L)'
;MLLLEHSERFTKGIILNRPGNIRLFDEAGEDWRVWFGGDVLSVNEPAETQELLCLHRLGDNPAIARASMEVLPGIYWTTFDVARELVRAGEAQQEDFWLFVGYAGWAPGQLQGELERDSWYTLAADSSVVLAELLDQKNNPNPAEAGVATWEALMARLNKEDEVEKSKESTFEDDMLREWARATLVPIKELRPRSSPVPSMLSALGGGSGGGAADLAGDSVIP
;
A
#
# COMPACT_ATOMS: atom_id res chain seq x y z
N MET A 1 -4.81 -10.23 -4.51
CA MET A 1 -4.96 -9.17 -3.49
C MET A 1 -4.16 -9.57 -2.26
N LEU A 2 -3.58 -8.61 -1.55
CA LEU A 2 -2.83 -8.83 -0.32
C LEU A 2 -3.55 -8.14 0.84
N LEU A 3 -3.86 -8.88 1.91
CA LEU A 3 -4.41 -8.29 3.12
C LEU A 3 -3.27 -7.62 3.91
N LEU A 4 -3.48 -6.37 4.32
CA LEU A 4 -2.52 -5.58 5.10
C LEU A 4 -2.88 -5.58 6.59
N GLU A 5 -4.18 -5.51 6.89
CA GLU A 5 -4.72 -5.53 8.23
C GLU A 5 -6.00 -6.35 8.26
N HIS A 6 -6.19 -7.14 9.31
CA HIS A 6 -7.44 -7.85 9.56
C HIS A 6 -7.77 -7.83 11.05
N SER A 7 -8.96 -7.32 11.37
CA SER A 7 -9.51 -7.28 12.72
C SER A 7 -11.02 -7.52 12.68
N GLU A 8 -11.63 -7.72 13.84
CA GLU A 8 -13.09 -7.84 13.96
C GLU A 8 -13.86 -6.58 13.51
N ARG A 9 -13.17 -5.43 13.47
CA ARG A 9 -13.78 -4.14 13.11
C ARG A 9 -13.64 -3.80 11.64
N PHE A 10 -12.57 -4.26 11.02
CA PHE A 10 -12.22 -3.86 9.65
C PHE A 10 -11.16 -4.77 9.07
N THR A 11 -11.25 -5.00 7.76
CA THR A 11 -10.19 -5.62 6.97
C THR A 11 -9.75 -4.65 5.87
N LYS A 12 -8.43 -4.51 5.73
CA LYS A 12 -7.80 -3.70 4.68
C LYS A 12 -6.92 -4.60 3.82
N GLY A 13 -7.02 -4.46 2.51
CA GLY A 13 -6.13 -5.10 1.56
C GLY A 13 -5.83 -4.21 0.36
N ILE A 14 -4.83 -4.59 -0.42
CA ILE A 14 -4.46 -3.89 -1.65
C ILE A 14 -4.45 -4.85 -2.85
N ILE A 15 -4.92 -4.34 -3.98
CA ILE A 15 -4.81 -5.01 -5.27
C ILE A 15 -3.35 -4.92 -5.72
N LEU A 16 -2.71 -6.08 -5.94
CA LEU A 16 -1.30 -6.14 -6.30
C LEU A 16 -1.06 -6.09 -7.80
N ASN A 17 -2.04 -6.50 -8.61
CA ASN A 17 -1.90 -6.74 -10.05
C ASN A 17 -2.60 -5.69 -10.92
N ARG A 18 -2.55 -4.43 -10.47
CA ARG A 18 -3.02 -3.28 -11.22
C ARG A 18 -1.92 -2.23 -11.27
N PRO A 19 -0.82 -2.51 -11.99
CA PRO A 19 0.17 -1.48 -12.26
C PRO A 19 -0.54 -0.36 -13.00
N GLY A 20 -0.33 0.88 -12.56
CA GLY A 20 -0.83 2.06 -13.23
C GLY A 20 0.31 2.86 -13.82
N ASN A 21 0.00 3.70 -14.80
CA ASN A 21 0.87 4.76 -15.27
C ASN A 21 0.65 6.04 -14.44
N ILE A 22 0.50 5.86 -13.13
CA ILE A 22 0.26 6.95 -12.19
C ILE A 22 1.61 7.38 -11.63
N ARG A 23 1.86 8.69 -11.63
CA ARG A 23 3.09 9.30 -11.12
C ARG A 23 2.74 10.25 -9.99
N LEU A 24 3.58 10.32 -8.97
CA LEU A 24 3.47 11.29 -7.90
C LEU A 24 4.84 11.95 -7.75
N PHE A 25 4.88 13.26 -7.98
CA PHE A 25 6.05 14.07 -7.68
C PHE A 25 5.91 14.64 -6.29
N ASP A 26 6.83 14.30 -5.39
CA ASP A 26 6.82 14.89 -4.06
C ASP A 26 7.48 16.28 -4.04
N GLU A 27 7.48 16.92 -2.87
CA GLU A 27 8.03 18.27 -2.73
C GLU A 27 9.55 18.34 -2.94
N ALA A 28 10.26 17.21 -2.82
CA ALA A 28 11.69 17.11 -3.10
C ALA A 28 11.96 16.90 -4.61
N GLY A 29 10.90 16.65 -5.39
CA GLY A 29 10.99 16.38 -6.83
C GLY A 29 11.21 14.90 -7.17
N GLU A 30 11.13 14.00 -6.18
CA GLU A 30 11.22 12.56 -6.41
C GLU A 30 9.97 12.07 -7.16
N ASP A 31 10.16 11.16 -8.12
CA ASP A 31 9.16 10.75 -9.10
C ASP A 31 8.68 9.32 -8.83
N TRP A 32 7.68 9.22 -7.97
CA TRP A 32 7.14 7.96 -7.49
C TRP A 32 6.18 7.35 -8.50
N ARG A 33 6.45 6.10 -8.91
CA ARG A 33 5.46 5.29 -9.63
C ARG A 33 4.41 4.77 -8.65
N VAL A 34 3.14 4.89 -9.02
CA VAL A 34 2.01 4.54 -8.16
C VAL A 34 1.17 3.42 -8.79
N TRP A 35 0.90 2.39 -8.01
CA TRP A 35 0.01 1.28 -8.32
C TRP A 35 -1.40 1.54 -7.80
N PHE A 36 -2.41 1.01 -8.48
CA PHE A 36 -3.78 1.09 -7.99
C PHE A 36 -4.01 0.03 -6.93
N GLY A 37 -4.21 0.46 -5.68
CA GLY A 37 -4.40 -0.44 -4.53
C GLY A 37 -5.86 -0.81 -4.26
N GLY A 38 -6.83 -0.06 -4.78
CA GLY A 38 -8.26 -0.33 -4.63
C GLY A 38 -9.09 0.95 -4.70
N ASP A 39 -10.42 0.83 -4.67
CA ASP A 39 -11.35 1.94 -4.92
C ASP A 39 -11.55 2.88 -3.72
N VAL A 40 -11.31 2.41 -2.50
CA VAL A 40 -11.49 3.23 -1.29
C VAL A 40 -10.31 4.18 -1.12
N LEU A 41 -10.58 5.47 -0.96
CA LEU A 41 -9.54 6.53 -0.86
C LEU A 41 -8.55 6.49 -2.03
N SER A 42 -9.05 6.22 -3.23
CA SER A 42 -8.28 5.93 -4.44
C SER A 42 -7.97 7.17 -5.28
N VAL A 43 -7.33 6.98 -6.45
CA VAL A 43 -7.07 8.07 -7.43
C VAL A 43 -8.29 8.88 -7.86
N ASN A 44 -9.50 8.36 -7.63
CA ASN A 44 -10.75 9.03 -7.97
C ASN A 44 -11.20 10.04 -6.90
N GLU A 45 -10.54 10.02 -5.73
CA GLU A 45 -10.79 10.94 -4.62
C GLU A 45 -9.88 12.18 -4.71
N PRO A 46 -10.26 13.32 -4.07
CA PRO A 46 -9.36 14.45 -3.88
C PRO A 46 -7.99 14.06 -3.30
N ALA A 47 -6.92 14.73 -3.69
CA ALA A 47 -5.55 14.38 -3.27
C ALA A 47 -5.39 14.37 -1.74
N GLU A 48 -6.11 15.25 -1.04
CA GLU A 48 -6.11 15.37 0.42
C GLU A 48 -6.72 14.16 1.13
N THR A 49 -7.62 13.43 0.46
CA THR A 49 -8.32 12.27 1.02
C THR A 49 -7.74 10.94 0.56
N GLN A 50 -6.97 10.92 -0.54
CA GLN A 50 -6.29 9.73 -1.08
C GLN A 50 -5.39 9.04 -0.06
N GLU A 51 -5.52 7.74 0.15
CA GLU A 51 -4.61 6.99 1.01
C GLU A 51 -3.46 6.42 0.20
N LEU A 52 -2.23 6.68 0.64
CA LEU A 52 -1.00 6.26 -0.02
C LEU A 52 -0.22 5.29 0.87
N LEU A 53 0.03 4.09 0.35
CA LEU A 53 0.57 2.94 1.08
C LEU A 53 1.84 2.45 0.37
N CYS A 54 2.91 2.18 1.10
CA CYS A 54 4.15 1.68 0.52
C CYS A 54 4.44 0.27 1.00
N LEU A 55 4.65 -0.68 0.07
CA LEU A 55 5.32 -1.95 0.38
C LEU A 55 6.83 -1.81 0.24
N HIS A 56 7.60 -2.50 1.08
CA HIS A 56 9.07 -2.53 1.00
C HIS A 56 9.66 -3.77 1.70
N ARG A 57 10.99 -3.95 1.57
CA ARG A 57 11.75 -5.07 2.18
C ARG A 57 12.82 -4.61 3.18
N LEU A 58 12.72 -3.38 3.68
CA LEU A 58 13.74 -2.75 4.55
C LEU A 58 13.66 -3.21 6.02
N GLY A 59 13.14 -4.41 6.27
CA GLY A 59 12.94 -4.96 7.63
C GLY A 59 14.24 -5.25 8.39
N ASP A 60 15.35 -5.40 7.68
CA ASP A 60 16.67 -5.61 8.29
C ASP A 60 17.15 -4.39 9.09
N ASN A 61 16.61 -3.20 8.81
CA ASN A 61 16.82 -2.02 9.64
C ASN A 61 15.78 -1.98 10.77
N PRO A 62 16.18 -2.15 12.05
CA PRO A 62 15.23 -2.21 13.16
C PRO A 62 14.42 -0.93 13.38
N ALA A 63 14.95 0.24 12.99
CA ALA A 63 14.22 1.49 13.10
C ALA A 63 13.07 1.55 12.09
N ILE A 64 13.35 1.15 10.84
CA ILE A 64 12.36 1.11 9.77
C ILE A 64 11.29 0.04 10.06
N ALA A 65 11.71 -1.14 10.52
CA ALA A 65 10.81 -2.22 10.91
C ALA A 65 9.80 -1.79 11.99
N ARG A 66 10.21 -0.94 12.95
CA ARG A 66 9.30 -0.40 13.99
C ARG A 66 8.29 0.62 13.46
N ALA A 67 8.60 1.30 12.36
CA ALA A 67 7.71 2.27 11.71
C ALA A 67 6.82 1.64 10.63
N SER A 68 6.84 0.31 10.53
CA SER A 68 6.17 -0.46 9.48
C SER A 68 5.46 -1.66 10.09
N MET A 69 4.55 -2.26 9.34
CA MET A 69 3.86 -3.48 9.72
C MET A 69 4.27 -4.61 8.78
N GLU A 70 4.73 -5.73 9.34
CA GLU A 70 5.03 -6.93 8.56
C GLU A 70 3.73 -7.61 8.12
N VAL A 71 3.59 -7.84 6.81
CA VAL A 71 2.40 -8.48 6.22
C VAL A 71 2.70 -9.87 5.69
N LEU A 72 3.93 -10.09 5.24
CA LEU A 72 4.48 -11.41 4.91
C LEU A 72 5.93 -11.42 5.38
N PRO A 73 6.51 -12.60 5.64
CA PRO A 73 7.93 -12.70 5.99
C PRO A 73 8.83 -11.90 5.05
N GLY A 74 9.46 -10.85 5.58
CA GLY A 74 10.35 -9.96 4.83
C GLY A 74 9.67 -8.92 3.92
N ILE A 75 8.34 -8.80 3.96
CA ILE A 75 7.56 -7.76 3.27
C ILE A 75 6.79 -6.96 4.31
N TYR A 76 7.05 -5.67 4.30
CA TYR A 76 6.47 -4.71 5.22
C TYR A 76 5.66 -3.69 4.44
N TRP A 77 4.64 -3.14 5.09
CA TRP A 77 3.96 -1.96 4.61
C TRP A 77 4.08 -0.80 5.59
N THR A 78 4.11 0.42 5.06
CA THR A 78 4.11 1.67 5.82
C THR A 78 3.35 2.76 5.05
N THR A 79 3.20 3.94 5.62
CA THR A 79 2.57 5.08 4.94
C THR A 79 3.55 5.77 3.99
N PHE A 80 3.03 6.47 2.99
CA PHE A 80 3.89 7.25 2.09
C PHE A 80 4.71 8.34 2.80
N ASP A 81 4.16 8.96 3.85
CA ASP A 81 4.89 9.96 4.63
C ASP A 81 6.14 9.36 5.28
N VAL A 82 6.04 8.15 5.84
CA VAL A 82 7.22 7.45 6.41
C VAL A 82 8.23 7.12 5.31
N ALA A 83 7.78 6.55 4.19
CA ALA A 83 8.66 6.21 3.07
C ALA A 83 9.42 7.43 2.54
N ARG A 84 8.73 8.56 2.35
CA ARG A 84 9.34 9.81 1.87
C ARG A 84 10.36 10.36 2.86
N GLU A 85 10.08 10.34 4.16
CA GLU A 85 11.05 10.79 5.17
C GLU A 85 12.31 9.90 5.19
N LEU A 86 12.17 8.59 4.99
CA LEU A 86 13.32 7.68 4.87
C LEU A 86 14.18 7.99 3.63
N VAL A 87 13.56 8.30 2.50
CA VAL A 87 14.26 8.73 1.28
C VAL A 87 14.96 10.07 1.50
N ARG A 88 14.28 11.05 2.08
CA ARG A 88 14.85 12.38 2.41
C ARG A 88 16.04 12.30 3.36
N ALA A 89 16.00 11.37 4.32
CA ALA A 89 17.09 11.11 5.25
C ALA A 89 18.27 10.34 4.61
N GLY A 90 18.12 9.84 3.39
CA GLY A 90 19.12 8.99 2.72
C GLY A 90 19.22 7.58 3.31
N GLU A 91 18.22 7.15 4.09
CA GLU A 91 18.16 5.82 4.71
C GLU A 91 17.58 4.75 3.77
N ALA A 92 16.88 5.19 2.71
CA ALA A 92 16.32 4.35 1.67
C ALA A 92 16.39 5.08 0.32
N GLN A 93 16.22 4.35 -0.77
CA GLN A 93 16.01 4.91 -2.11
C GLN A 93 14.53 4.84 -2.48
N GLN A 94 14.09 5.70 -3.40
CA GLN A 94 12.71 5.71 -3.88
C GLN A 94 12.31 4.33 -4.45
N GLU A 95 13.26 3.66 -5.12
CA GLU A 95 13.06 2.38 -5.79
C GLU A 95 12.87 1.19 -4.84
N ASP A 96 13.17 1.37 -3.54
CA ASP A 96 12.98 0.37 -2.49
C ASP A 96 11.51 0.18 -2.11
N PHE A 97 10.64 1.08 -2.58
CA PHE A 97 9.22 1.10 -2.27
C PHE A 97 8.36 0.83 -3.50
N TRP A 98 7.28 0.08 -3.30
CA TRP A 98 6.14 0.03 -4.21
C TRP A 98 5.02 0.85 -3.62
N LEU A 99 4.73 2.00 -4.21
CA LEU A 99 3.71 2.94 -3.75
C LEU A 99 2.35 2.58 -4.36
N PHE A 100 1.32 2.44 -3.53
CA PHE A 100 -0.06 2.18 -3.89
C PHE A 100 -0.94 3.35 -3.49
N VAL A 101 -2.00 3.59 -4.26
CA VAL A 101 -3.05 4.55 -3.93
C VAL A 101 -4.39 3.85 -3.79
N GLY A 102 -5.08 4.17 -2.71
CA GLY A 102 -6.32 3.52 -2.30
C GLY A 102 -6.11 2.08 -1.83
N TYR A 103 -7.21 1.49 -1.35
CA TYR A 103 -7.23 0.13 -0.84
C TYR A 103 -8.61 -0.51 -1.06
N ALA A 104 -8.69 -1.82 -0.86
CA ALA A 104 -9.93 -2.58 -0.76
C ALA A 104 -10.28 -2.78 0.72
N GLY A 105 -11.50 -2.41 1.11
CA GLY A 105 -11.94 -2.41 2.50
C GLY A 105 -13.18 -3.28 2.70
N TRP A 106 -13.21 -4.02 3.81
CA TRP A 106 -14.38 -4.80 4.22
C TRP A 106 -14.85 -4.37 5.60
N ALA A 107 -16.15 -4.16 5.70
CA ALA A 107 -16.84 -4.01 6.97
C ALA A 107 -16.77 -5.31 7.82
N PRO A 108 -17.07 -5.25 9.13
CA PRO A 108 -17.11 -6.43 9.98
C PRO A 108 -17.91 -7.59 9.38
N GLY A 109 -17.30 -8.77 9.27
CA GLY A 109 -17.92 -9.98 8.74
C GLY A 109 -18.17 -10.00 7.22
N GLN A 110 -17.95 -8.90 6.50
CA GLN A 110 -18.20 -8.83 5.05
C GLN A 110 -17.28 -9.75 4.28
N LEU A 111 -15.96 -9.71 4.53
CA LEU A 111 -15.01 -10.60 3.86
C LEU A 111 -15.34 -12.07 4.10
N GLN A 112 -15.72 -12.43 5.33
CA GLN A 112 -16.15 -13.79 5.67
C GLN A 112 -17.38 -14.20 4.86
N GLY A 113 -18.39 -13.33 4.76
CA GLY A 113 -19.57 -13.61 3.94
C GLY A 113 -19.28 -13.68 2.43
N GLU A 114 -18.28 -12.97 1.93
CA GLU A 114 -17.81 -13.09 0.54
C GLU A 114 -17.07 -14.41 0.30
N LEU A 115 -16.28 -14.87 1.26
CA LEU A 115 -15.64 -16.20 1.22
C LEU A 115 -16.66 -17.33 1.22
N GLU A 116 -17.72 -17.23 2.05
CA GLU A 116 -18.80 -18.22 2.11
C GLU A 116 -19.64 -18.30 0.83
N ARG A 117 -19.58 -17.27 -0.03
CA ARG A 117 -20.25 -17.21 -1.33
C ARG A 117 -19.31 -17.51 -2.50
N ASP A 118 -18.15 -18.10 -2.23
CA ASP A 118 -17.13 -18.44 -3.23
C ASP A 118 -16.68 -17.24 -4.10
N SER A 119 -16.80 -16.01 -3.58
CA SER A 119 -16.36 -14.80 -4.29
C SER A 119 -14.84 -14.61 -4.26
N TRP A 120 -14.16 -15.28 -3.32
CA TRP A 120 -12.72 -15.23 -3.16
C TRP A 120 -12.15 -16.61 -2.86
N TYR A 121 -10.98 -16.89 -3.44
CA TYR A 121 -10.11 -17.98 -3.01
C TYR A 121 -9.02 -17.43 -2.08
N THR A 122 -8.77 -18.13 -0.96
CA THR A 122 -7.70 -17.77 -0.03
C THR A 122 -6.55 -18.76 -0.14
N LEU A 123 -5.33 -18.23 -0.01
CA LEU A 123 -4.10 -19.01 -0.05
C LEU A 123 -3.08 -18.36 0.89
N ALA A 124 -2.30 -19.19 1.58
CA ALA A 124 -1.17 -18.72 2.37
C ALA A 124 -0.12 -18.12 1.42
N ALA A 125 0.01 -16.79 1.43
CA ALA A 125 0.88 -16.11 0.49
C ALA A 125 2.35 -16.35 0.82
N ASP A 126 3.11 -16.69 -0.22
CA ASP A 126 4.57 -16.75 -0.19
C ASP A 126 5.11 -15.40 -0.65
N SER A 127 6.05 -14.82 0.12
CA SER A 127 6.64 -13.51 -0.22
C SER A 127 7.33 -13.52 -1.59
N SER A 128 7.86 -14.66 -2.04
CA SER A 128 8.46 -14.79 -3.37
C SER A 128 7.44 -14.59 -4.51
N VAL A 129 6.20 -15.04 -4.35
CA VAL A 129 5.15 -14.87 -5.37
C VAL A 129 4.75 -13.41 -5.48
N VAL A 130 4.56 -12.74 -4.35
CA VAL A 130 4.24 -11.30 -4.31
C VAL A 130 5.38 -10.49 -4.91
N LEU A 131 6.62 -10.79 -4.55
CA LEU A 131 7.79 -10.07 -5.07
C LEU A 131 8.01 -10.30 -6.56
N ALA A 132 7.83 -11.54 -7.05
CA ALA A 132 7.94 -11.84 -8.47
C ALA A 132 6.93 -11.02 -9.29
N GLU A 133 5.67 -10.98 -8.84
CA GLU A 133 4.61 -10.19 -9.47
C GLU A 133 4.92 -8.68 -9.47
N LEU A 134 5.35 -8.13 -8.33
CA LEU A 134 5.70 -6.71 -8.23
C LEU A 134 6.92 -6.32 -9.06
N LEU A 135 7.91 -7.21 -9.17
CA LEU A 135 9.11 -7.00 -10.00
C LEU A 135 8.80 -7.11 -11.49
N ASP A 136 7.97 -8.07 -11.90
CA ASP A 136 7.54 -8.21 -13.29
C ASP A 136 6.82 -6.94 -13.75
N GLN A 137 5.83 -6.48 -12.99
CA GLN A 137 5.09 -5.25 -13.29
C GLN A 137 5.95 -3.98 -13.30
N LYS A 138 6.98 -3.91 -12.43
CA LYS A 138 7.92 -2.79 -12.42
C LYS A 138 8.67 -2.68 -13.75
N ASN A 139 9.02 -3.82 -14.34
CA ASN A 139 9.77 -3.90 -15.61
C ASN A 139 8.86 -3.88 -16.84
N ASN A 140 7.67 -4.47 -16.76
CA ASN A 140 6.74 -4.65 -17.86
C ASN A 140 5.30 -4.29 -17.42
N PRO A 141 4.99 -3.00 -17.23
CA PRO A 141 3.67 -2.59 -16.77
C PRO A 141 2.61 -2.82 -17.87
N ASN A 142 1.78 -3.85 -17.71
CA ASN A 142 0.59 -4.08 -18.54
C ASN A 142 -0.67 -4.16 -17.67
N PRO A 143 -1.36 -3.04 -17.40
CA PRO A 143 -2.53 -3.02 -16.52
C PRO A 143 -3.68 -3.94 -16.95
N ALA A 144 -3.80 -4.21 -18.25
CA ALA A 144 -4.88 -5.00 -18.83
C ALA A 144 -4.71 -6.52 -18.62
N GLU A 145 -3.45 -6.99 -18.48
CA GLU A 145 -3.12 -8.41 -18.36
C GLU A 145 -2.32 -8.75 -17.09
N ALA A 146 -1.98 -7.76 -16.27
CA ALA A 146 -1.20 -7.95 -15.06
C ALA A 146 -1.85 -8.96 -14.11
N GLY A 147 -1.00 -9.86 -13.59
CA GLY A 147 -1.36 -10.89 -12.63
C GLY A 147 -2.17 -12.06 -13.16
N VAL A 148 -2.47 -12.15 -14.46
CA VAL A 148 -3.16 -13.34 -15.03
C VAL A 148 -2.31 -14.58 -14.81
N ALA A 149 -1.03 -14.56 -15.22
CA ALA A 149 -0.12 -15.70 -15.03
C ALA A 149 0.06 -16.06 -13.55
N THR A 150 0.18 -15.07 -12.67
CA THR A 150 0.26 -15.27 -11.22
C THR A 150 -1.03 -15.90 -10.69
N TRP A 151 -2.20 -15.43 -11.12
CA TRP A 151 -3.48 -15.99 -10.74
C TRP A 151 -3.61 -17.45 -11.19
N GLU A 152 -3.29 -17.77 -12.44
CA GLU A 152 -3.31 -19.15 -12.96
C GLU A 152 -2.39 -20.06 -12.13
N ALA A 153 -1.18 -19.60 -11.82
CA ALA A 153 -0.23 -20.35 -10.99
C ALA A 153 -0.74 -20.56 -9.56
N LEU A 154 -1.44 -19.58 -8.98
CA LEU A 154 -2.05 -19.70 -7.66
C LEU A 154 -3.24 -20.66 -7.66
N MET A 155 -4.08 -20.63 -8.69
CA MET A 155 -5.23 -21.53 -8.83
C MET A 155 -4.79 -22.98 -9.03
N ALA A 156 -3.72 -23.23 -9.79
CA ALA A 156 -3.12 -24.56 -9.90
C ALA A 156 -2.65 -25.10 -8.53
N ARG A 157 -2.07 -24.26 -7.67
CA ARG A 157 -1.69 -24.67 -6.29
C ARG A 157 -2.88 -25.06 -5.42
N LEU A 158 -4.08 -24.56 -5.75
CA LEU A 158 -5.33 -24.92 -5.10
C LEU A 158 -6.02 -26.15 -5.72
N ASN A 159 -5.43 -26.76 -6.76
CA ASN A 159 -6.05 -27.79 -7.61
C ASN A 159 -7.40 -27.30 -8.20
N LYS A 160 -7.39 -26.08 -8.73
CA LYS A 160 -8.55 -25.38 -9.32
C LYS A 160 -8.33 -25.02 -10.79
N GLU A 161 -7.59 -25.84 -11.52
CA GLU A 161 -7.29 -25.65 -12.94
C GLU A 161 -8.57 -25.61 -13.81
N ASP A 162 -9.60 -26.36 -13.43
CA ASP A 162 -10.89 -26.33 -14.11
C ASP A 162 -11.56 -24.94 -14.03
N GLU A 163 -11.35 -24.18 -12.95
CA GLU A 163 -11.86 -22.81 -12.81
C GLU A 163 -11.09 -21.84 -13.72
N VAL A 164 -9.79 -22.07 -13.89
CA VAL A 164 -8.95 -21.34 -14.86
C VAL A 164 -9.43 -21.57 -16.29
N GLU A 165 -9.77 -22.81 -16.64
CA GLU A 165 -10.25 -23.11 -17.99
C GLU A 165 -11.61 -22.45 -18.27
N LYS A 166 -12.53 -22.47 -17.29
CA LYS A 166 -13.82 -21.76 -17.39
C LYS A 166 -13.64 -20.25 -17.57
N SER A 167 -12.67 -19.63 -16.91
CA SER A 167 -12.44 -18.18 -17.00
C SER A 167 -11.83 -17.72 -18.32
N LYS A 168 -11.36 -18.63 -19.18
CA LYS A 168 -10.81 -18.27 -20.51
C LYS A 168 -11.90 -17.89 -21.51
N GLU A 169 -13.14 -18.32 -21.28
CA GLU A 169 -14.28 -17.83 -22.05
C GLU A 169 -14.52 -16.37 -21.68
N SER A 170 -14.04 -15.43 -22.52
CA SER A 170 -14.15 -13.99 -22.26
C SER A 170 -15.61 -13.61 -22.01
N THR A 171 -15.89 -13.17 -20.79
CA THR A 171 -17.20 -12.64 -20.44
C THR A 171 -17.28 -11.16 -20.76
N PHE A 172 -18.50 -10.62 -20.85
CA PHE A 172 -18.69 -9.17 -20.97
C PHE A 172 -18.08 -8.41 -19.79
N GLU A 173 -18.09 -9.00 -18.59
CA GLU A 173 -17.51 -8.41 -17.39
C GLU A 173 -15.98 -8.31 -17.49
N ASP A 174 -15.32 -9.33 -18.06
CA ASP A 174 -13.88 -9.33 -18.31
C ASP A 174 -13.48 -8.22 -19.30
N ASP A 175 -14.25 -8.08 -20.38
CA ASP A 175 -14.03 -7.02 -21.37
C ASP A 175 -14.22 -5.63 -20.74
N MET A 176 -15.24 -5.47 -19.88
CA MET A 176 -15.46 -4.23 -19.16
C MET A 176 -14.34 -3.91 -18.18
N LEU A 177 -13.82 -4.91 -17.47
CA LEU A 177 -12.69 -4.73 -16.57
C LEU A 177 -11.41 -4.34 -17.31
N ARG A 178 -11.15 -4.96 -18.48
CA ARG A 178 -10.01 -4.62 -19.34
C ARG A 178 -10.12 -3.20 -19.89
N GLU A 179 -11.30 -2.80 -20.35
CA GLU A 179 -11.52 -1.44 -20.86
C GLU A 179 -11.47 -0.40 -19.75
N TRP A 180 -11.98 -0.71 -18.56
CA TRP A 180 -11.80 0.15 -17.38
C TRP A 180 -10.33 0.31 -17.02
N ALA A 181 -9.56 -0.78 -16.96
CA ALA A 181 -8.13 -0.73 -16.66
C ALA A 181 -7.36 0.07 -17.72
N ARG A 182 -7.70 -0.14 -19.01
CA ARG A 182 -7.17 0.64 -20.13
C ARG A 182 -7.49 2.12 -19.98
N ALA A 183 -8.73 2.49 -19.68
CA ALA A 183 -9.14 3.89 -19.60
C ALA A 183 -8.61 4.61 -18.34
N THR A 184 -8.44 3.88 -17.24
CA THR A 184 -8.18 4.46 -15.91
C THR A 184 -6.71 4.40 -15.52
N LEU A 185 -6.00 3.33 -15.90
CA LEU A 185 -4.65 3.02 -15.43
C LEU A 185 -3.57 3.20 -16.51
N VAL A 186 -3.91 3.20 -17.81
CA VAL A 186 -2.93 3.42 -18.89
C VAL A 186 -2.56 4.89 -19.10
N PRO A 187 -3.51 5.87 -19.07
CA PRO A 187 -3.15 7.27 -19.21
C PRO A 187 -2.21 7.70 -18.09
N ILE A 188 -1.24 8.58 -18.42
CA ILE A 188 -0.41 9.20 -17.39
C ILE A 188 -1.32 10.04 -16.51
N LYS A 189 -1.37 9.71 -15.22
CA LYS A 189 -2.05 10.51 -14.20
C LYS A 189 -0.99 11.00 -13.22
N GLU A 190 -0.89 12.32 -13.09
CA GLU A 190 -0.07 12.94 -12.05
C GLU A 190 -0.93 13.17 -10.81
N LEU A 191 -0.59 12.49 -9.71
CA LEU A 191 -1.15 12.79 -8.41
C LEU A 191 -0.48 14.04 -7.86
N ARG A 192 -1.29 14.89 -7.24
CA ARG A 192 -0.78 16.05 -6.52
C ARG A 192 -0.31 15.60 -5.14
N PRO A 193 0.85 16.06 -4.65
CA PRO A 193 1.23 15.83 -3.27
C PRO A 193 0.18 16.46 -2.33
N ARG A 194 -0.11 15.78 -1.23
CA ARG A 194 -0.90 16.37 -0.14
C ARG A 194 -0.19 17.63 0.36
N SER A 195 -0.91 18.75 0.46
CA SER A 195 -0.41 19.95 1.10
C SER A 195 -0.25 19.69 2.61
N SER A 196 0.97 19.51 3.09
CA SER A 196 1.22 19.31 4.51
C SER A 196 1.47 20.63 5.24
N PRO A 197 0.79 20.87 6.38
CA PRO A 197 1.31 21.68 7.46
C PRO A 197 1.78 20.72 8.57
N VAL A 198 2.98 20.14 8.49
CA VAL A 198 3.47 19.29 9.60
C VAL A 198 4.92 19.62 9.97
N PRO A 199 5.19 19.97 11.24
CA PRO A 199 6.55 20.14 11.76
C PRO A 199 7.31 18.81 11.78
N SER A 200 8.57 18.85 11.35
CA SER A 200 9.49 17.71 11.34
C SER A 200 9.55 16.93 12.66
N MET A 201 9.38 15.60 12.58
CA MET A 201 9.53 14.65 13.70
C MET A 201 10.92 14.71 14.36
N LEU A 202 11.94 15.21 13.66
CA LEU A 202 13.30 15.36 14.19
C LEU A 202 13.44 16.47 15.24
N SER A 203 12.45 17.36 15.36
CA SER A 203 12.46 18.41 16.40
C SER A 203 12.11 17.90 17.82
N ALA A 204 11.57 16.68 17.94
CA ALA A 204 11.15 16.12 19.24
C ALA A 204 12.25 15.34 19.99
N LEU A 205 13.42 15.13 19.40
CA LEU A 205 14.52 14.35 20.02
C LEU A 205 15.78 15.18 20.31
N GLY A 206 15.74 16.50 20.12
CA GLY A 206 16.90 17.39 20.30
C GLY A 206 16.60 18.60 21.18
N GLY A 207 16.34 18.40 22.47
CA GLY A 207 16.08 19.52 23.38
C GLY A 207 16.10 19.14 24.85
N GLY A 208 17.26 18.80 25.39
CA GLY A 208 17.38 18.42 26.80
C GLY A 208 18.80 18.51 27.35
N SER A 209 19.44 19.67 27.24
CA SER A 209 20.64 19.97 28.03
C SER A 209 20.62 21.41 28.53
N GLY A 210 20.64 21.59 29.86
CA GLY A 210 21.19 22.78 30.48
C GLY A 210 20.32 23.50 31.54
N GLY A 211 20.43 23.05 32.79
CA GLY A 211 20.78 23.93 33.91
C GLY A 211 19.68 24.67 34.68
N GLY A 212 19.70 24.52 36.02
CA GLY A 212 19.13 25.49 36.95
C GLY A 212 18.54 24.88 38.22
N ALA A 213 19.36 24.82 39.29
CA ALA A 213 18.93 24.44 40.63
C ALA A 213 18.42 25.66 41.44
N ALA A 214 17.57 25.37 42.44
CA ALA A 214 17.05 26.23 43.54
C ALA A 214 16.10 27.37 43.10
N ASP A 215 15.02 27.70 43.81
CA ASP A 215 14.83 27.76 45.26
C ASP A 215 13.34 27.75 45.68
N LEU A 216 13.11 27.51 46.97
CA LEU A 216 11.84 27.32 47.67
C LEU A 216 11.05 28.62 47.94
N ALA A 217 9.73 28.58 47.76
CA ALA A 217 8.66 29.25 48.52
C ALA A 217 7.33 28.98 47.78
N GLY A 218 6.21 28.57 48.37
CA GLY A 218 5.65 29.00 49.63
C GLY A 218 4.26 29.61 49.35
N ASP A 219 3.26 28.74 49.46
CA ASP A 219 1.90 29.02 49.94
C ASP A 219 0.79 29.64 49.05
N SER A 220 -0.41 29.10 49.33
CA SER A 220 -1.71 29.76 49.38
C SER A 220 -2.59 29.96 48.12
N VAL A 221 -3.54 29.02 47.99
CA VAL A 221 -5.01 29.21 48.05
C VAL A 221 -5.75 29.89 46.85
N ILE A 222 -6.78 29.14 46.43
CA ILE A 222 -7.84 29.33 45.43
C ILE A 222 -8.78 30.50 45.84
N PRO A 223 -9.52 31.14 44.92
CA PRO A 223 -10.82 30.61 44.48
C PRO A 223 -10.97 30.46 42.95
#